data_AF-A0A9D4GT12-F1
#
_entry.id   AF-A0A9D4GT12-F1
#
_cell.length_a   1.000
_cell.length_b   1.000
_cell.length_c   1.000
_cell.angle_alpha   90.00
_cell.angle_beta   90.00
_cell.angle_gamma   90.00
#
_symmetry.space_group_name_H-M   'P 1'
#
loop_
_entity.id
_entity.type
_entity.pdbx_description
1 polymer ?
#
loop_
_entity_poly.entity_id
_entity_poly.type
_entity_poly.pdbx_seq_one_letter_code
_entity_poly.pdbx_strand_id
1 'polypeptide(L)'
;MTISHCLALCVQVFTALRSSQLYVPYRNSKLTQILQPSLGGDAKACLFVNVSPDVYNFSETVSTLAFGSNARQVALGQAKQNISKSK
;
A
#
# COMPACT_ATOMS: atom_id res chain seq x y z
N MET A 1 18.08 -8.63 -3.06
CA MET A 1 17.04 -7.83 -2.40
C MET A 1 15.70 -8.46 -2.76
N THR A 2 15.02 -9.09 -1.80
CA THR A 2 13.86 -9.96 -2.06
C THR A 2 12.55 -9.15 -2.10
N ILE A 3 11.58 -9.62 -2.87
CA ILE A 3 10.26 -8.96 -3.05
C ILE A 3 9.49 -8.88 -1.72
N SER A 4 9.72 -9.87 -0.87
CA SER A 4 9.20 -10.01 0.48
C SER A 4 9.56 -8.83 1.40
N HIS A 5 10.74 -8.20 1.23
CA HIS A 5 11.12 -7.05 2.05
C HIS A 5 10.30 -5.79 1.69
N CYS A 6 10.13 -5.52 0.40
CA CYS A 6 9.29 -4.41 -0.07
C CYS A 6 7.83 -4.62 0.35
N LEU A 7 7.34 -5.86 0.26
CA LEU A 7 6.01 -6.24 0.72
C LEU A 7 5.81 -5.91 2.20
N ALA A 8 6.74 -6.33 3.06
CA ALA A 8 6.66 -6.10 4.50
C ALA A 8 6.59 -4.61 4.87
N LEU A 9 7.39 -3.76 4.20
CA LEU A 9 7.38 -2.31 4.42
C LEU A 9 6.03 -1.69 4.00
N CYS A 10 5.49 -2.10 2.84
CA CYS A 10 4.18 -1.65 2.40
C CYS A 10 3.05 -2.13 3.33
N VAL A 11 3.11 -3.37 3.82
CA VAL A 11 2.15 -3.92 4.79
C VAL A 11 2.06 -3.06 6.05
N GLN A 12 3.20 -2.63 6.60
CA GLN A 12 3.22 -1.79 7.81
C GLN A 12 2.50 -0.46 7.59
N VAL A 13 2.75 0.19 6.44
CA VAL A 13 2.11 1.47 6.10
C VAL A 13 0.61 1.29 5.85
N PHE A 14 0.20 0.30 5.05
CA PHE A 14 -1.21 0.01 4.77
C PHE A 14 -1.98 -0.41 6.02
N THR A 15 -1.37 -1.17 6.93
CA THR A 15 -1.99 -1.57 8.20
C THR A 15 -2.15 -0.38 9.15
N ALA A 16 -1.13 0.50 9.23
CA ALA A 16 -1.23 1.73 10.01
C ALA A 16 -2.34 2.65 9.47
N LEU A 17 -2.48 2.74 8.14
CA LEU A 17 -3.57 3.47 7.47
C LEU A 17 -4.94 2.83 7.77
N ARG A 18 -5.06 1.50 7.70
CA ARG A 18 -6.29 0.77 8.05
C ARG A 18 -6.74 1.06 9.47
N SER A 19 -5.79 1.07 10.40
CA SER A 19 -6.03 1.31 11.82
C SER A 19 -6.23 2.80 12.14
N SER A 20 -6.21 3.68 11.13
CA SER A 20 -6.28 5.15 11.27
C SER A 20 -5.34 5.64 12.37
N GLN A 21 -4.15 5.06 12.43
CA GLN A 21 -3.14 5.41 13.42
C GLN A 21 -2.70 6.86 13.19
N LEU A 22 -2.57 7.62 14.28
CA LEU A 22 -2.04 8.99 14.27
C LEU A 22 -0.64 9.07 13.64
N TYR A 23 0.15 8.00 13.75
CA TYR A 23 1.48 7.90 13.18
C TYR A 23 1.55 6.77 12.16
N VAL A 24 1.82 7.12 10.90
CA VAL A 24 2.08 6.16 9.82
C VAL A 24 3.58 6.19 9.50
N PRO A 25 4.30 5.05 9.56
CA PRO A 25 5.76 5.00 9.45
C PRO A 25 6.26 5.11 8.01
N TYR A 26 5.97 6.21 7.33
CA TYR A 26 6.45 6.48 5.97
C TYR A 26 7.99 6.56 5.88
N ARG A 27 8.67 6.80 7.00
CA ARG A 27 10.13 6.97 7.11
C ARG A 27 10.93 5.66 7.05
N ASN A 28 10.27 4.50 7.14
CA ASN A 28 10.97 3.20 7.15
C ASN A 28 11.63 2.87 5.80
N SER A 29 11.22 3.53 4.70
CA SER A 29 11.89 3.41 3.41
C SER A 29 11.76 4.68 2.58
N LYS A 30 12.73 4.91 1.69
CA LYS A 30 12.66 6.01 0.70
C LYS A 30 11.42 5.89 -0.20
N LEU A 31 10.99 4.65 -0.50
CA LEU A 31 9.82 4.37 -1.32
C LEU A 31 8.53 4.82 -0.62
N THR A 32 8.38 4.50 0.68
CA THR A 32 7.22 4.91 1.48
C THR A 32 7.19 6.41 1.76
N GLN A 33 8.35 7.08 1.82
CA GLN A 33 8.43 8.55 1.88
C GLN A 33 7.90 9.21 0.61
N ILE A 34 8.26 8.69 -0.57
CA ILE A 34 7.75 9.22 -1.85
C ILE A 34 6.26 8.96 -2.00
N LEU A 35 5.77 7.83 -1.48
CA LEU A 35 4.35 7.46 -1.51
C LEU A 35 3.49 8.14 -0.44
N GLN A 36 4.07 8.84 0.53
CA GLN A 36 3.34 9.55 1.59
C GLN A 36 2.20 10.44 1.04
N PRO A 37 2.40 11.32 0.04
CA PRO A 37 1.32 12.11 -0.55
C PRO A 37 0.28 11.27 -1.31
N SER A 38 0.65 10.07 -1.78
CA SER A 38 -0.25 9.15 -2.52
C SER A 38 -1.04 8.21 -1.62
N LEU A 39 -0.70 8.15 -0.32
CA LEU A 39 -1.29 7.23 0.67
C LEU A 39 -2.02 7.97 1.81
N GLY A 40 -2.05 9.30 1.81
CA GLY A 40 -2.73 10.13 2.80
C GLY A 40 -3.71 11.13 2.19
N GLY A 41 -4.73 11.54 2.95
CA GLY A 41 -5.74 12.51 2.52
C GLY A 41 -6.74 11.93 1.51
N ASP A 42 -7.11 12.70 0.48
CA ASP A 42 -8.00 12.30 -0.62
C ASP A 42 -7.31 11.44 -1.70
N ALA A 43 -6.13 10.89 -1.40
CA ALA A 43 -5.32 10.17 -2.36
C ALA A 43 -5.91 8.79 -2.72
N LYS A 44 -5.84 8.44 -4.00
CA LYS A 44 -6.25 7.12 -4.51
C LYS A 44 -5.00 6.29 -4.78
N ALA A 45 -4.82 5.22 -4.00
CA ALA A 45 -3.78 4.25 -4.25
C ALA A 45 -4.34 3.07 -5.08
N CYS A 46 -3.64 2.70 -6.16
CA CYS A 46 -3.87 1.46 -6.90
C CYS A 46 -2.64 0.57 -6.72
N LEU A 47 -2.86 -0.68 -6.31
CA LEU A 47 -1.80 -1.65 -6.09
C LEU A 47 -1.89 -2.75 -7.16
N PHE A 48 -0.81 -2.94 -7.91
CA PHE A 48 -0.64 -4.07 -8.81
C PHE A 48 0.24 -5.13 -8.15
N VAL A 49 -0.29 -6.35 -8.04
CA VAL A 49 0.41 -7.50 -7.49
C VAL A 49 0.91 -8.35 -8.65
N ASN A 50 2.21 -8.30 -8.92
CA ASN A 50 2.85 -9.16 -9.91
C ASN A 50 3.39 -10.42 -9.21
N VAL A 51 3.00 -11.59 -9.71
CA VAL A 51 3.38 -12.89 -9.14
C VAL A 51 4.03 -13.74 -10.23
N SER A 52 5.06 -14.49 -9.85
CA SER A 52 5.68 -15.45 -10.75
C SER A 52 4.96 -16.80 -10.65
N PRO A 53 4.59 -17.44 -11.76
CA PRO A 53 3.93 -18.76 -11.74
C PRO A 53 4.91 -19.91 -11.39
N ASP A 54 6.19 -19.60 -11.14
CA ASP A 54 7.20 -20.59 -10.84
C ASP A 54 7.03 -21.21 -9.44
N VAL A 55 7.20 -22.53 -9.34
CA VAL A 55 6.98 -23.32 -8.12
C VAL A 55 7.95 -22.90 -7.01
N TYR A 56 9.18 -22.50 -7.36
CA TYR A 56 10.15 -21.98 -6.38
C TYR A 56 9.66 -20.72 -5.67
N ASN A 57 8.80 -19.94 -6.33
CA ASN A 57 8.26 -18.68 -5.81
C ASN A 57 6.83 -18.82 -5.29
N PHE A 58 6.32 -20.05 -5.15
CA PHE A 58 4.94 -20.29 -4.71
C PHE A 58 4.67 -19.68 -3.32
N SER A 59 5.61 -19.84 -2.39
CA SER A 59 5.49 -19.27 -1.03
C SER A 59 5.42 -17.74 -1.03
N GLU A 60 6.25 -17.07 -1.85
CA GLU A 60 6.20 -15.62 -2.01
C GLU A 60 4.92 -15.16 -2.72
N THR A 61 4.46 -15.92 -3.71
CA THR A 61 3.22 -15.66 -4.44
C THR A 61 2.00 -15.69 -3.52
N VAL A 62 1.88 -16.73 -2.69
CA VAL A 62 0.78 -16.86 -1.70
C VAL A 62 0.82 -15.69 -0.71
N SER A 63 2.00 -15.35 -0.20
CA SER A 63 2.18 -14.22 0.73
C SER A 63 1.79 -12.89 0.09
N THR A 64 2.14 -12.68 -1.18
CA THR A 64 1.83 -11.45 -1.92
C THR A 64 0.35 -11.35 -2.27
N LEU A 65 -0.31 -12.47 -2.62
CA LEU A 65 -1.75 -12.53 -2.84
C LEU A 65 -2.54 -12.25 -1.55
N ALA A 66 -2.11 -12.83 -0.43
CA ALA A 66 -2.69 -12.56 0.88
C ALA A 66 -2.56 -11.08 1.26
N PHE A 67 -1.40 -10.46 0.98
CA PHE A 67 -1.23 -9.03 1.13
C PHE A 67 -2.20 -8.23 0.24
N GLY A 68 -2.32 -8.54 -1.05
CA GLY A 68 -3.24 -7.85 -1.95
C GLY A 68 -4.69 -7.87 -1.46
N SER A 69 -5.13 -9.02 -0.92
CA SER A 69 -6.45 -9.16 -0.30
C SER A 69 -6.63 -8.28 0.95
N ASN A 70 -5.60 -8.19 1.79
CA ASN A 70 -5.60 -7.32 2.97
C ASN A 70 -5.51 -5.82 2.60
N ALA A 71 -4.69 -5.47 1.61
CA ALA A 71 -4.52 -4.11 1.11
C ALA A 71 -5.82 -3.58 0.51
N ARG A 72 -6.60 -4.43 -0.18
CA ARG A 72 -7.92 -4.09 -0.70
C ARG A 72 -8.93 -3.70 0.40
N GLN A 73 -8.77 -4.24 1.61
CA GLN A 73 -9.62 -3.91 2.75
C GLN A 73 -9.22 -2.59 3.43
N VAL A 74 -8.08 -1.99 3.05
CA VAL A 74 -7.67 -0.68 3.54
C VAL A 74 -8.52 0.37 2.85
N ALA A 75 -9.59 0.81 3.53
CA ALA A 75 -10.44 1.88 3.04
C ALA A 75 -9.72 3.23 3.21
N LEU A 76 -9.11 3.74 2.14
CA LEU A 76 -8.57 5.10 2.08
C LEU A 76 -9.68 6.20 2.03
N GLY A 77 -10.87 5.91 2.57
CA GLY A 77 -12.03 6.79 2.48
C GLY A 77 -12.69 6.82 1.10
N GLN A 78 -13.86 7.42 1.02
CA GLN A 78 -14.53 7.67 -0.26
C GLN A 78 -13.75 8.74 -1.03
N ALA A 79 -13.51 8.49 -2.32
CA ALA A 79 -12.92 9.45 -3.24
C ALA A 79 -13.73 10.77 -3.25
N LYS A 80 -13.26 11.80 -2.55
CA LYS A 80 -13.78 13.16 -2.74
C LYS A 80 -13.20 13.73 -4.03
N GLN A 81 -14.08 14.28 -4.88
CA GLN A 81 -13.63 15.05 -6.03
C GLN A 81 -12.96 16.33 -5.53
N ASN A 82 -11.67 16.49 -5.79
CA ASN A 82 -10.98 17.76 -5.59
C ASN A 82 -11.36 18.70 -6.75
N ILE A 83 -12.57 19.26 -6.70
CA ILE A 83 -13.00 20.32 -7.61
C ILE A 83 -12.37 21.60 -7.07
N SER A 84 -11.18 21.96 -7.56
CA SER A 84 -10.69 23.32 -7.44
C SER A 84 -11.64 24.21 -8.25
N LYS A 85 -12.61 24.83 -7.57
CA LYS A 85 -13.34 25.95 -8.17
C LYS A 85 -12.33 27.08 -8.36
N SER A 86 -11.74 27.16 -9.55
CA SER A 86 -11.03 28.33 -10.01
C SER A 86 -12.04 29.46 -10.05
N LYS A 87 -11.87 30.44 -9.16
CA LYS A 87 -12.57 31.72 -9.24
C LYS A 87 -11.90 32.60 -10.28
#